data_AF-A0A378WX86-F1
#
_entry.id   AF-A0A378WX86-F1
#
_cell.length_a   1.000
_cell.length_b   1.000
_cell.length_c   1.000
_cell.angle_alpha   90.00
_cell.angle_beta   90.00
_cell.angle_gamma   90.00
#
_symmetry.space_group_name_H-M   'P 1'
#
loop_
_entity.id
_entity.type
_entity.pdbx_description
1 polymer ?
#
loop_
_entity_poly.entity_id
_entity_poly.type
_entity_poly.pdbx_seq_one_letter_code
_entity_poly.pdbx_strand_id
1 'polypeptide(L)'
;MIALTDIGRIAAHVFDHRAEYLGRKLDIAGDELTVRRIAEVFTAADGIPTRFERPPLDRLRAESAELAAMFGWLDTHGYRVDIPALRGRFPQLLRLETWLREEHER
;
A
#
# COMPACT_ATOMS: atom_id res chain seq x y z
N MET A 1 0.19 2.20 -0.16
CA MET A 1 0.20 0.72 -0.05
C MET A 1 0.62 0.35 1.37
N ILE A 2 0.23 -0.83 1.87
CA ILE A 2 0.59 -1.32 3.19
C ILE A 2 0.73 -2.85 3.16
N ALA A 3 1.77 -3.41 3.79
CA ALA A 3 1.92 -4.85 3.93
C ALA A 3 0.96 -5.38 5.00
N LEU A 4 0.36 -6.55 4.77
CA LEU A 4 -0.57 -7.15 5.74
C LEU A 4 0.11 -7.43 7.09
N THR A 5 1.38 -7.85 7.07
CA THR A 5 2.19 -8.05 8.27
C THR A 5 2.31 -6.77 9.10
N ASP A 6 2.41 -5.60 8.47
CA ASP A 6 2.50 -4.32 9.16
C ASP A 6 1.16 -3.90 9.76
N ILE A 7 0.02 -4.23 9.13
CA ILE A 7 -1.30 -4.04 9.73
C ILE A 7 -1.38 -4.80 11.06
N GLY A 8 -0.93 -6.06 11.07
CA GLY A 8 -0.91 -6.88 12.29
C GLY A 8 -0.02 -6.28 13.39
N ARG A 9 1.19 -5.82 13.03
CA ARG A 9 2.12 -5.17 13.97
C ARG A 9 1.56 -3.86 14.54
N ILE A 10 0.95 -3.02 13.69
CA ILE A 10 0.34 -1.77 14.12
C ILE A 10 -0.87 -2.04 15.01
N ALA A 11 -1.71 -3.01 14.65
CA ALA A 11 -2.86 -3.37 15.48
C ALA A 11 -2.44 -3.83 16.87
N ALA A 12 -1.44 -4.72 16.97
CA ALA A 12 -0.88 -5.15 18.26
C ALA A 12 -0.38 -3.95 19.09
N HIS A 13 0.40 -3.06 18.48
CA HIS A 13 0.90 -1.83 19.13
C HIS A 13 -0.25 -0.95 19.64
N VAL A 14 -1.28 -0.75 18.82
CA VAL A 14 -2.45 0.08 19.19
C VAL A 14 -3.20 -0.50 20.38
N PHE A 15 -3.34 -1.83 20.46
CA PHE A 15 -3.96 -2.49 21.62
C PHE A 15 -3.12 -2.33 22.89
N ASP A 16 -1.80 -2.48 22.80
CA ASP A 16 -0.88 -2.29 23.94
C ASP A 16 -0.86 -0.83 24.44
N HIS A 17 -1.15 0.14 23.56
CA HIS A 17 -1.13 1.57 23.86
C HIS A 17 -2.52 2.20 23.81
N ARG A 18 -3.56 1.48 24.27
CA ARG A 18 -4.97 1.88 24.14
C ARG A 18 -5.25 3.33 24.53
N ALA A 19 -4.65 3.85 25.60
CA ALA A 19 -4.86 5.22 26.07
C ALA A 19 -4.48 6.29 25.02
N GLU A 20 -3.51 5.99 24.15
CA GLU A 20 -3.05 6.89 23.09
C GLU A 20 -3.97 6.87 21.85
N TYR A 21 -4.63 5.73 21.58
CA TYR A 21 -5.31 5.49 20.30
C TYR A 21 -6.83 5.36 20.39
N LEU A 22 -7.39 5.15 21.59
CA LEU A 22 -8.84 4.97 21.74
C LEU A 22 -9.60 6.19 21.20
N GLY A 23 -10.59 5.92 20.34
CA GLY A 23 -11.42 6.96 19.72
C GLY A 23 -10.73 7.74 18.60
N ARG A 24 -9.50 7.39 18.23
CA ARG A 24 -8.77 8.01 17.12
C ARG A 24 -8.82 7.15 15.87
N LYS A 25 -8.71 7.80 14.72
CA LYS A 25 -8.48 7.16 13.43
C LYS A 25 -7.00 7.31 13.10
N LEU A 26 -6.38 6.22 12.65
CA LEU A 26 -5.00 6.20 12.20
C LEU A 26 -4.97 5.69 10.76
N ASP A 27 -4.68 6.57 9.82
CA ASP A 27 -4.42 6.15 8.44
C ASP A 27 -3.02 5.54 8.36
N ILE A 28 -2.88 4.46 7.60
CA ILE A 28 -1.63 3.67 7.54
C ILE A 28 -1.18 3.42 6.11
N ALA A 29 0.11 3.58 5.86
CA ALA A 29 0.78 3.23 4.62
C ALA A 29 2.27 2.98 4.89
N GLY A 30 2.84 1.97 4.23
CA GLY A 30 4.29 1.69 4.25
C GLY A 30 5.04 2.30 3.07
N ASP A 31 4.32 2.51 1.95
CA ASP A 31 4.89 3.04 0.72
C ASP A 31 3.85 3.76 -0.16
N GLU A 32 4.34 4.67 -1.00
CA GLU A 32 3.55 5.42 -1.98
C GLU A 32 4.33 5.53 -3.29
N LEU A 33 3.82 4.87 -4.33
CA LEU A 33 4.47 4.80 -5.64
C LEU A 33 3.43 4.99 -6.74
N THR A 34 3.86 5.61 -7.84
CA THR A 34 3.08 5.57 -9.08
C THR A 34 3.07 4.15 -9.63
N VAL A 35 2.03 3.77 -10.38
CA VAL A 35 1.93 2.46 -11.04
C VAL A 35 3.12 2.12 -11.95
N ARG A 36 3.77 3.13 -12.54
CA ARG A 36 5.02 2.94 -13.31
C ARG A 36 6.20 2.56 -12.42
N ARG A 37 6.34 3.22 -11.26
CA ARG A 37 7.36 2.86 -10.27
C ARG A 37 7.12 1.49 -9.65
N ILE A 38 5.87 1.09 -9.45
CA ILE A 38 5.54 -0.28 -9.03
C ILE A 38 6.10 -1.28 -10.04
N ALA A 39 5.83 -1.10 -11.34
CA ALA A 39 6.35 -1.98 -12.39
C ALA A 39 7.90 -2.06 -12.40
N GLU A 40 8.58 -0.92 -12.23
CA GLU A 40 10.04 -0.89 -12.12
C GLU A 40 10.56 -1.66 -10.90
N VAL A 41 9.88 -1.55 -9.75
CA VAL A 41 10.24 -2.29 -8.52
C VAL A 41 10.09 -3.80 -8.72
N PHE A 42 9.04 -4.25 -9.42
CA PHE A 42 8.90 -5.66 -9.80
C PHE A 42 10.05 -6.13 -10.69
N THR A 43 10.33 -5.40 -11.78
CA THR A 43 11.46 -5.73 -12.67
C THR A 43 12.80 -5.77 -11.95
N ALA A 44 13.03 -4.87 -10.99
CA ALA A 44 14.25 -4.89 -10.20
C ALA A 44 14.33 -6.11 -9.26
N ALA A 45 13.20 -6.62 -8.78
CA ALA A 45 13.13 -7.74 -7.85
C ALA A 45 13.38 -9.10 -8.54
N ASP A 46 12.81 -9.33 -9.72
CA ASP A 46 12.85 -10.64 -10.40
C ASP A 46 13.65 -10.65 -11.72
N GLY A 47 14.05 -9.48 -12.23
CA GLY A 47 14.74 -9.34 -13.52
C GLY A 47 13.82 -9.46 -14.74
N ILE A 48 12.51 -9.55 -14.56
CA ILE A 48 11.52 -9.71 -15.63
C ILE A 48 11.00 -8.32 -16.05
N PRO A 49 11.17 -7.91 -17.32
CA PRO A 49 10.66 -6.64 -17.81
C PRO A 49 9.14 -6.50 -17.62
N THR A 50 8.74 -5.59 -16.73
CA THR A 50 7.36 -5.38 -16.31
C THR A 50 6.94 -3.97 -16.70
N ARG A 51 5.72 -3.85 -17.23
CA ARG A 51 5.11 -2.55 -17.54
C ARG A 51 3.68 -2.50 -17.02
N PHE A 52 3.23 -1.30 -16.69
CA PHE A 52 1.83 -1.05 -16.37
C PHE A 52 1.03 -0.82 -17.65
N GLU A 53 -0.09 -1.52 -17.80
CA GLU A 53 -1.11 -1.24 -18.82
C GLU A 53 -2.43 -0.91 -18.14
N ARG A 54 -3.03 0.22 -18.50
CA ARG A 54 -4.31 0.64 -17.96
C ARG A 54 -5.45 0.03 -18.80
N PRO A 55 -6.32 -0.83 -18.24
CA PRO A 55 -7.52 -1.24 -18.94
C PRO A 55 -8.50 -0.06 -19.10
N PRO A 56 -9.32 -0.02 -20.15
CA PRO A 56 -10.38 0.98 -20.27
C PRO A 56 -11.33 0.93 -19.07
N LEU A 57 -11.62 2.07 -18.45
CA LEU A 57 -12.48 2.13 -17.27
C LEU A 57 -13.87 1.54 -17.52
N ASP A 58 -14.42 1.68 -18.72
CA ASP A 58 -15.75 1.12 -19.05
C ASP A 58 -15.74 -0.40 -19.06
N ARG A 59 -14.63 -1.02 -19.45
CA ARG A 59 -14.44 -2.46 -19.33
C ARG A 59 -14.39 -2.87 -17.86
N LEU A 60 -13.61 -2.14 -17.05
CA LEU A 60 -13.52 -2.43 -15.62
C LEU A 60 -14.87 -2.24 -14.92
N ARG A 61 -15.68 -1.25 -15.31
CA ARG A 61 -17.04 -1.05 -14.78
C ARG A 61 -17.97 -2.21 -15.11
N ALA A 62 -17.86 -2.76 -16.33
CA ALA A 62 -18.65 -3.90 -16.75
C ALA A 62 -18.30 -5.18 -15.95
N GLU A 63 -17.04 -5.31 -15.54
CA GLU A 63 -16.55 -6.43 -14.72
C GLU A 63 -16.83 -6.22 -13.22
N SER A 64 -16.61 -5.00 -12.71
CA SER A 64 -16.89 -4.60 -11.33
C SER A 64 -17.02 -3.08 -11.18
N ALA A 65 -18.24 -2.63 -10.91
CA ALA A 65 -18.53 -1.22 -10.66
C ALA A 65 -17.78 -0.68 -9.42
N GLU A 66 -17.59 -1.50 -8.39
CA GLU A 66 -16.90 -1.12 -7.16
C GLU A 66 -15.40 -0.89 -7.40
N LEU A 67 -14.73 -1.81 -8.12
CA LEU A 67 -13.32 -1.62 -8.47
C LEU A 67 -13.14 -0.38 -9.36
N ALA A 68 -13.99 -0.19 -10.35
CA ALA A 68 -13.92 0.99 -11.19
C ALA A 68 -14.11 2.31 -10.41
N ALA A 69 -15.01 2.33 -9.44
CA ALA A 69 -15.19 3.47 -8.55
C ALA A 69 -13.94 3.73 -7.69
N MET A 70 -13.37 2.67 -7.11
CA MET A 70 -12.14 2.75 -6.32
C MET A 70 -10.97 3.31 -7.13
N PHE A 71 -10.72 2.79 -8.34
CA PHE A 71 -9.63 3.29 -9.19
C PHE A 71 -9.89 4.72 -9.69
N GLY A 72 -11.13 5.09 -10.00
CA GLY A 72 -11.48 6.47 -10.33
C GLY A 72 -11.25 7.43 -9.16
N TRP A 73 -11.50 6.99 -7.92
CA TRP A 73 -11.18 7.76 -6.73
C TRP A 73 -9.66 7.88 -6.51
N LEU A 74 -8.90 6.79 -6.73
CA LEU A 74 -7.43 6.82 -6.64
C LEU A 74 -6.80 7.78 -7.65
N ASP A 75 -7.34 7.87 -8.87
CA ASP A 75 -6.83 8.76 -9.92
C ASP A 75 -7.06 10.25 -9.59
N THR A 76 -8.07 10.59 -8.78
CA THR A 76 -8.48 11.99 -8.52
C THR A 76 -8.14 12.48 -7.12
N HIS A 77 -8.16 11.61 -6.12
CA HIS A 77 -7.99 11.96 -4.71
C HIS A 77 -6.84 11.19 -4.07
N GLY A 78 -6.88 9.86 -4.15
CA GLY A 78 -5.90 8.99 -3.53
C GLY A 78 -5.90 9.03 -1.99
N TYR A 79 -5.15 8.11 -1.39
CA TYR A 79 -4.87 8.15 0.04
C TYR A 79 -3.84 9.22 0.36
N ARG A 80 -3.99 9.90 1.50
CA ARG A 80 -3.01 10.87 2.01
C ARG A 80 -2.59 10.45 3.40
N VAL A 81 -1.38 9.92 3.51
CA VAL A 81 -0.83 9.41 4.76
C VAL A 81 0.55 10.00 4.97
N ASP A 82 0.83 10.49 6.18
CA ASP A 82 2.16 10.97 6.56
C ASP A 82 3.08 9.76 6.83
N ILE A 83 3.61 9.18 5.75
CA ILE A 83 4.51 8.01 5.81
C ILE A 83 5.79 8.32 6.61
N PRO A 84 6.45 9.49 6.48
CA PRO A 84 7.58 9.84 7.35
C PRO A 84 7.24 9.80 8.85
N ALA A 85 6.11 10.39 9.26
CA ALA A 85 5.69 10.35 10.66
C ALA A 85 5.37 8.91 11.11
N LEU A 86 4.66 8.14 10.27
CA LEU A 86 4.39 6.74 10.55
C LEU A 86 5.66 5.91 10.69
N ARG A 87 6.67 6.12 9.84
CA ARG A 87 7.95 5.40 9.92
C ARG A 87 8.75 5.81 11.16
N GLY A 88 8.59 7.04 11.63
CA GLY A 88 9.10 7.46 12.94
C GLY A 88 8.45 6.70 14.11
N ARG A 89 7.16 6.37 14.00
CA ARG A 89 6.41 5.62 15.02
C ARG A 89 6.58 4.10 14.91
N PHE A 90 6.64 3.60 13.68
CA PHE A 90 6.70 2.19 13.29
C PHE A 90 7.90 1.99 12.34
N PRO A 91 9.14 1.93 12.88
CA PRO A 91 10.35 1.88 12.07
C PRO A 91 10.47 0.64 11.17
N GLN A 92 9.71 -0.41 11.48
CA GLN A 92 9.64 -1.66 10.72
C GLN A 92 8.67 -1.65 9.53
N LEU A 93 8.05 -0.50 9.23
CA LEU A 93 7.15 -0.36 8.08
C LEU A 93 7.86 -0.69 6.76
N LEU A 94 7.33 -1.70 6.08
CA LEU A 94 7.88 -2.20 4.83
C LEU A 94 7.55 -1.27 3.68
N ARG A 95 8.58 -1.04 2.84
CA ARG A 95 8.42 -0.52 1.48
C ARG A 95 8.05 -1.67 0.56
N LEU A 96 7.51 -1.36 -0.63
CA LEU A 96 7.18 -2.40 -1.61
C LEU A 96 8.41 -3.24 -1.96
N GLU A 97 9.57 -2.61 -2.16
CA GLU A 97 10.83 -3.30 -2.46
C GLU A 97 11.26 -4.28 -1.36
N THR A 98 11.18 -3.85 -0.09
CA THR A 98 11.55 -4.70 1.05
C THR A 98 10.56 -5.84 1.21
N TRP A 99 9.27 -5.55 1.09
CA TRP A 99 8.22 -6.56 1.16
C TRP A 99 8.39 -7.63 0.07
N LEU A 100 8.64 -7.25 -1.18
CA LEU A 100 8.85 -8.23 -2.26
C LEU A 100 10.02 -9.18 -1.96
N ARG A 101 11.14 -8.65 -1.46
CA ARG A 101 12.30 -9.46 -1.10
C ARG A 101 12.00 -10.49 -0.01
N GLU A 102 11.27 -10.07 1.02
CA GLU A 102 10.89 -10.95 2.14
C GLU A 102 9.85 -12.01 1.75
N GLU A 103 9.00 -11.75 0.75
CA GLU A 103 8.04 -12.74 0.24
C GLU A 103 8.70 -13.76 -0.71
N HIS A 104 9.69 -13.35 -1.50
CA HIS A 104 10.42 -14.25 -2.41
C HIS A 104 11.26 -15.31 -1.66
N GLU A 105 11.59 -15.07 -0.39
CA GLU A 105 12.36 -15.97 0.46
C GLU A 105 11.50 -16.99 1.23
N ARG A 106 10.17 -16.96 1.10
CA ARG A 106 9.23 -17.89 1.75
C ARG A 106 8.66 -18.91 0.77
#